data_AF-A0AB37R4P8-F1
#
_entry.id   AF-A0AB37R4P8-F1
#
_cell.length_a   1.000
_cell.length_b   1.000
_cell.length_c   1.000
_cell.angle_alpha   90.00
_cell.angle_beta   90.00
_cell.angle_gamma   90.00
#
_symmetry.space_group_name_H-M   'P 1'
#
loop_
_entity.id
_entity.type
_entity.pdbx_description
1 polymer ?
#
loop_
_entity_poly.entity_id
_entity_poly.type
_entity_poly.pdbx_seq_one_letter_code
_entity_poly.pdbx_strand_id
1 'polypeptide(L)'
;MRALREAVQRKLRRENHLDYSLASVVIANGAKQIIFNAFAATLNDGDEVLIPVPYWPSFPDSVRFNGGEPVFIECGLEQGCKLTPEQLEQHISERTRWLILNGPGNPAVRCMTERSYWLWRTCCVVTRTC
;
A
#
# COMPACT_ATOMS: atom_id res chain seq x y z
N MET A 1 24.31 3.04 -9.44
CA MET A 1 23.21 3.09 -8.45
C MET A 1 22.82 4.50 -7.98
N ARG A 2 23.75 5.43 -7.73
CA ARG A 2 23.41 6.81 -7.27
C ARG A 2 22.57 7.60 -8.28
N ALA A 3 23.01 7.68 -9.53
CA ALA A 3 22.32 8.43 -10.59
C ALA A 3 20.86 7.99 -10.81
N LEU A 4 20.55 6.70 -10.68
CA LEU A 4 19.19 6.17 -10.81
C LEU A 4 18.29 6.62 -9.64
N ARG A 5 18.80 6.58 -8.40
CA ARG A 5 18.05 7.07 -7.24
C ARG A 5 17.78 8.56 -7.32
N GLU A 6 18.75 9.35 -7.81
CA GLU A 6 18.57 10.79 -8.04
C GLU A 6 17.52 11.06 -9.13
N ALA A 7 17.45 10.23 -10.18
CA ALA A 7 16.41 10.34 -11.19
C ALA A 7 15.00 10.05 -10.63
N VAL A 8 14.87 9.01 -9.80
CA VAL A 8 13.61 8.70 -9.10
C VAL A 8 13.22 9.83 -8.15
N GLN A 9 14.15 10.34 -7.35
CA GLN A 9 13.93 11.47 -6.44
C GLN A 9 13.39 12.70 -7.20
N ARG A 10 14.03 13.08 -8.31
CA ARG A 10 13.57 14.20 -9.16
C ARG A 10 12.18 13.94 -9.76
N LYS A 11 11.88 12.71 -10.18
CA LYS A 11 10.55 12.34 -10.70
C LYS A 11 9.48 12.50 -9.62
N LEU A 12 9.70 11.95 -8.43
CA LEU A 12 8.77 12.05 -7.30
C LEU A 12 8.50 13.50 -6.91
N ARG A 13 9.53 14.35 -6.90
CA ARG A 13 9.36 15.79 -6.65
C ARG A 13 8.57 16.50 -7.74
N ARG A 14 8.85 16.21 -9.02
CA ARG A 14 8.21 16.85 -10.16
C ARG A 14 6.75 16.44 -10.35
N GLU A 15 6.44 15.16 -10.19
CA GLU A 15 5.13 14.59 -10.58
C GLU A 15 4.22 14.31 -9.38
N ASN A 16 4.80 13.97 -8.22
CA ASN A 16 4.02 13.61 -7.02
C ASN A 16 4.08 14.69 -5.94
N HIS A 17 4.95 15.69 -6.12
CA HIS A 17 5.24 16.74 -5.13
C HIS A 17 5.73 16.15 -3.79
N LEU A 18 6.57 15.11 -3.87
CA LEU A 18 7.17 14.45 -2.70
C LEU A 18 8.68 14.70 -2.68
N ASP A 19 9.20 15.16 -1.54
CA ASP A 19 10.62 15.41 -1.34
C ASP A 19 11.20 14.36 -0.39
N TYR A 20 12.02 13.46 -0.94
CA TYR A 20 12.66 12.37 -0.20
C TYR A 20 14.17 12.46 -0.29
N SER A 21 14.86 12.01 0.75
CA SER A 21 16.32 11.85 0.70
C SER A 21 16.73 10.68 -0.21
N LEU A 22 17.97 10.69 -0.72
CA LEU A 22 18.49 9.54 -1.48
C LEU A 22 18.58 8.25 -0.65
N ALA A 23 18.68 8.37 0.68
CA ALA A 23 18.68 7.23 1.60
C ALA A 23 17.30 6.56 1.70
N SER A 24 16.23 7.31 1.42
CA SER A 24 14.84 6.83 1.42
C SER A 24 14.41 6.18 0.09
N VAL A 25 15.28 6.19 -0.93
CA VAL A 25 14.99 5.60 -2.26
C VAL A 25 15.70 4.27 -2.39
N VAL A 26 14.92 3.19 -2.46
CA VAL A 26 15.41 1.83 -2.72
C VAL A 26 15.09 1.43 -4.16
N ILE A 27 16.03 0.76 -4.83
CA ILE A 27 15.85 0.20 -6.18
C ILE A 27 15.90 -1.32 -6.05
N ALA A 28 14.97 -2.02 -6.69
CA ALA A 28 14.90 -3.46 -6.73
C ALA A 28 14.42 -3.97 -8.10
N ASN A 29 14.38 -5.29 -8.28
CA ASN A 29 14.00 -5.95 -9.52
C ASN A 29 12.48 -6.02 -9.66
N GLY A 30 11.86 -4.85 -9.82
CA GLY A 30 10.43 -4.69 -9.98
C GLY A 30 9.67 -4.46 -8.66
N ALA A 31 8.43 -4.01 -8.78
CA ALA A 31 7.61 -3.59 -7.63
C ALA A 31 7.25 -4.74 -6.68
N LYS A 32 7.10 -5.97 -7.20
CA LYS A 32 6.79 -7.15 -6.38
C LYS A 32 7.85 -7.38 -5.29
N GLN A 33 9.13 -7.22 -5.64
CA GLN A 33 10.23 -7.38 -4.68
C GLN A 33 10.19 -6.27 -3.62
N ILE A 34 9.89 -5.02 -4.00
CA ILE A 34 9.78 -3.91 -3.03
C ILE A 34 8.65 -4.17 -2.03
N ILE A 35 7.47 -4.57 -2.51
CA ILE A 35 6.31 -4.88 -1.66
C ILE A 35 6.61 -6.05 -0.72
N PHE A 36 7.17 -7.12 -1.27
CA PHE A 36 7.55 -8.29 -0.48
C PHE A 36 8.57 -7.93 0.60
N ASN A 37 9.61 -7.17 0.27
CA ASN A 37 10.61 -6.72 1.23
C ASN A 37 10.01 -5.79 2.30
N ALA A 38 9.02 -4.97 1.95
CA ALA A 38 8.33 -4.13 2.92
C ALA A 38 7.60 -5.00 3.96
N PHE A 39 6.92 -6.06 3.53
CA PHE A 39 6.30 -7.02 4.46
C PHE A 39 7.34 -7.77 5.28
N ALA A 40 8.37 -8.32 4.64
CA ALA A 40 9.45 -9.04 5.33
C ALA A 40 10.17 -8.18 6.39
N ALA A 41 10.24 -6.87 6.19
CA ALA A 41 10.90 -5.95 7.12
C ALA A 41 10.00 -5.47 8.26
N THR A 42 8.67 -5.67 8.18
CA THR A 42 7.73 -4.96 9.07
C THR A 42 6.59 -5.79 9.66
N LEU A 43 6.32 -6.99 9.13
CA LEU A 43 5.30 -7.89 9.67
C LEU A 43 5.89 -8.82 10.73
N ASN A 44 5.11 -9.03 11.78
CA ASN A 44 5.28 -10.09 12.77
C ASN A 44 4.15 -11.11 12.63
N ASP A 45 4.31 -12.26 13.32
CA ASP A 45 3.31 -13.32 13.30
C ASP A 45 1.93 -12.84 13.79
N GLY A 46 0.96 -13.00 12.90
CA GLY A 46 -0.44 -12.61 13.05
C GLY A 46 -0.71 -11.12 12.89
N ASP A 47 0.25 -10.29 12.44
CA ASP A 47 -0.05 -8.90 12.07
C ASP A 47 -1.07 -8.90 10.91
N GLU A 48 -2.09 -8.05 11.01
CA GLU A 48 -3.14 -7.97 10.00
C GLU A 48 -2.80 -6.96 8.90
N VAL A 49 -3.05 -7.36 7.66
CA VAL A 49 -2.90 -6.50 6.48
C VAL A 49 -4.24 -6.36 5.79
N LEU A 50 -4.77 -5.14 5.76
CA LEU A 50 -6.04 -4.82 5.14
C LEU A 50 -5.87 -4.74 3.61
N ILE A 51 -6.67 -5.53 2.88
CA ILE A 51 -6.60 -5.66 1.42
C ILE A 51 -7.99 -5.41 0.81
N PRO A 52 -8.20 -4.24 0.18
CA PRO A 52 -9.43 -3.97 -0.57
C PRO A 52 -9.60 -4.93 -1.75
N VAL A 53 -10.79 -5.50 -1.91
CA VAL A 53 -11.18 -6.37 -3.03
C VAL A 53 -11.83 -5.49 -4.10
N PRO A 54 -11.42 -5.58 -5.38
CA PRO A 54 -10.52 -6.58 -5.94
C PRO A 54 -9.03 -6.17 -5.87
N TYR A 55 -8.15 -7.16 -5.69
CA TYR A 55 -6.72 -6.97 -5.42
C TYR A 55 -5.80 -7.68 -6.42
N TRP A 56 -4.51 -7.32 -6.41
CA TRP A 56 -3.48 -8.06 -7.16
C TRP A 56 -3.15 -9.37 -6.42
N PRO A 57 -3.26 -10.57 -7.05
CA PRO A 57 -3.22 -11.85 -6.34
C PRO A 57 -1.98 -12.10 -5.47
N SER A 58 -0.85 -11.45 -5.79
CA SER A 58 0.39 -11.62 -5.01
C SER A 58 0.38 -10.97 -3.63
N PHE A 59 -0.57 -10.07 -3.33
CA PHE A 59 -0.62 -9.42 -2.01
C PHE A 59 -0.90 -10.42 -0.87
N PRO A 60 -2.03 -11.16 -0.84
CA PRO A 60 -2.32 -12.06 0.27
C PRO A 60 -1.26 -13.16 0.44
N ASP A 61 -0.69 -13.67 -0.66
CA ASP A 61 0.37 -14.67 -0.60
C ASP A 61 1.64 -14.11 0.05
N SER A 62 2.02 -12.87 -0.29
CA SER A 62 3.19 -12.22 0.30
C SER A 62 2.97 -11.90 1.78
N VAL A 63 1.74 -11.55 2.19
CA VAL A 63 1.39 -11.31 3.59
C VAL A 63 1.54 -12.60 4.39
N ARG A 64 0.90 -13.69 3.95
CA ARG A 64 0.97 -15.00 4.63
C ARG A 64 2.39 -15.54 4.70
N PHE A 65 3.17 -15.36 3.64
CA PHE A 65 4.58 -15.79 3.63
C PHE A 65 5.40 -15.13 4.74
N ASN A 66 5.09 -13.87 5.08
CA ASN A 66 5.78 -13.11 6.11
C ASN A 66 5.06 -13.16 7.47
N GLY A 67 4.25 -14.20 7.72
CA GLY A 67 3.59 -14.44 9.02
C GLY A 67 2.35 -13.60 9.28
N GLY A 68 1.98 -12.69 8.39
CA GLY A 68 0.79 -11.84 8.55
C GLY A 68 -0.51 -12.52 8.12
N GLU A 69 -1.63 -11.96 8.57
CA GLU A 69 -2.98 -12.37 8.18
C GLU A 69 -3.61 -11.34 7.22
N PRO A 70 -3.94 -11.73 5.97
CA PRO A 70 -4.63 -10.84 5.05
C PRO A 70 -6.12 -10.72 5.41
N VAL A 71 -6.55 -9.51 5.74
CA VAL A 71 -7.95 -9.17 6.01
C VAL A 71 -8.55 -8.51 4.77
N PHE A 72 -9.53 -9.15 4.15
CA PHE A 72 -10.15 -8.66 2.93
C PHE A 72 -11.29 -7.68 3.22
N ILE A 73 -11.31 -6.55 2.51
CA ILE A 73 -12.40 -5.58 2.59
C ILE A 73 -13.12 -5.55 1.24
N GLU A 74 -14.38 -5.98 1.22
CA GLU A 74 -15.18 -6.03 0.00
C GLU A 74 -15.47 -4.61 -0.51
N CYS A 75 -14.93 -4.27 -1.68
CA CYS A 75 -15.25 -3.03 -2.38
C CYS A 75 -15.92 -3.36 -3.72
N GLY A 76 -17.23 -3.60 -3.67
CA GLY A 76 -18.01 -4.02 -4.83
C GLY A 76 -18.02 -3.00 -5.98
N LEU A 77 -18.50 -3.46 -7.14
CA LEU A 77 -18.56 -2.65 -8.36
C LEU A 77 -19.52 -1.46 -8.21
N GLU A 78 -20.56 -1.60 -7.39
CA GLU A 78 -21.57 -0.58 -7.10
C GLU A 78 -20.98 0.67 -6.45
N GLN A 79 -19.96 0.51 -5.61
CA GLN A 79 -19.19 1.63 -5.02
C GLN A 79 -17.93 1.98 -5.83
N GLY A 80 -17.82 1.43 -7.05
CA GLY A 80 -16.73 1.68 -7.98
C GLY A 80 -15.39 1.10 -7.55
N CYS A 81 -15.40 0.01 -6.79
CA CYS A 81 -14.20 -0.65 -6.25
C CYS A 81 -13.30 0.27 -5.42
N LYS A 82 -13.90 1.22 -4.71
CA LYS A 82 -13.19 2.13 -3.80
C LYS A 82 -13.47 1.73 -2.35
N LEU A 83 -12.42 1.76 -1.53
CA LEU A 83 -12.53 1.64 -0.08
C LEU A 83 -13.12 2.94 0.49
N THR A 84 -14.18 2.83 1.30
CA THR A 84 -14.71 3.98 2.05
C THR A 84 -14.05 4.10 3.43
N PRO A 85 -14.00 5.31 4.03
CA PRO A 85 -13.50 5.48 5.39
C PRO A 85 -14.22 4.61 6.42
N GLU A 86 -15.54 4.48 6.32
CA GLU A 86 -16.36 3.69 7.24
C GLU A 86 -16.03 2.20 7.16
N GLN A 87 -15.82 1.69 5.93
CA GLN A 87 -15.36 0.31 5.73
C GLN A 87 -13.97 0.11 6.33
N LEU A 88 -13.06 1.06 6.17
CA LEU A 88 -11.74 0.96 6.77
C LEU A 88 -11.82 0.92 8.30
N GLU A 89 -12.55 1.86 8.91
CA GLU A 89 -12.67 1.93 10.37
C GLU A 89 -13.24 0.66 10.98
N GLN A 90 -14.18 -0.01 10.31
CA GLN A 90 -14.76 -1.28 10.74
C GLN A 90 -13.77 -2.44 10.75
N HIS A 91 -12.69 -2.36 9.97
CA HIS A 91 -11.72 -3.44 9.81
C HIS A 91 -10.38 -3.17 10.53
N ILE A 92 -10.16 -1.96 11.05
CA ILE A 92 -8.98 -1.66 11.86
C ILE A 92 -9.12 -2.35 13.22
N SER A 93 -8.16 -3.19 13.55
CA SER A 93 -7.98 -3.84 14.84
C SER A 93 -6.67 -3.42 15.52
N GLU A 94 -6.42 -3.88 16.74
CA GLU A 94 -5.11 -3.72 17.41
C GLU A 94 -3.96 -4.43 16.69
N ARG A 95 -4.28 -5.42 15.85
CA ARG A 95 -3.30 -6.19 15.07
C ARG A 95 -3.08 -5.60 13.67
N THR A 96 -3.88 -4.63 13.24
CA THR A 96 -3.74 -4.01 11.92
C THR A 96 -2.43 -3.25 11.80
N ARG A 97 -1.59 -3.69 10.86
CA ARG A 97 -0.26 -3.13 10.60
C ARG A 97 -0.16 -2.39 9.27
N TRP A 98 -0.86 -2.88 8.26
CA TRP A 98 -0.81 -2.35 6.90
C TRP A 98 -2.19 -2.20 6.30
N LEU A 99 -2.33 -1.17 5.45
CA LEU A 99 -3.41 -1.04 4.49
C LEU A 99 -2.81 -0.98 3.09
N ILE A 100 -3.29 -1.83 2.18
CA ILE A 100 -2.87 -1.80 0.78
C ILE A 100 -3.75 -0.84 -0.01
N LEU A 101 -3.13 0.17 -0.61
CA LEU A 101 -3.79 1.08 -1.56
C LEU A 101 -3.12 0.97 -2.92
N ASN A 102 -3.88 0.52 -3.91
CA ASN A 102 -3.41 0.36 -5.28
C ASN A 102 -4.21 1.31 -6.20
N GLY A 103 -3.57 2.40 -6.63
CA GLY A 103 -4.22 3.44 -7.45
C GLY A 103 -3.29 3.96 -8.55
N PRO A 104 -3.70 3.89 -9.84
CA PRO A 104 -4.92 3.29 -10.39
C PRO A 104 -4.95 1.76 -10.21
N GLY A 105 -6.12 1.21 -9.86
CA GLY A 105 -6.25 -0.18 -9.42
C GLY A 105 -5.97 -1.22 -10.51
N ASN A 106 -5.43 -2.36 -10.07
CA ASN A 106 -5.30 -3.60 -10.84
C ASN A 106 -5.82 -4.73 -9.93
N PRO A 107 -6.93 -5.43 -10.27
CA PRO A 107 -7.63 -5.47 -11.57
C PRO A 107 -8.73 -4.41 -11.79
N ALA A 108 -9.11 -3.59 -10.79
CA ALA A 108 -10.12 -2.54 -10.99
C ALA A 108 -9.52 -1.26 -11.59
N VAL A 109 -9.69 -1.11 -12.91
CA VAL A 109 -9.25 0.02 -13.76
C VAL A 109 -10.10 1.28 -13.49
N ARG A 110 -10.15 1.78 -12.25
CA ARG A 110 -10.77 3.08 -11.96
C ARG A 110 -9.84 3.92 -11.09
N CYS A 111 -9.54 5.11 -11.56
CA CYS A 111 -8.77 6.09 -10.80
C CYS A 111 -9.52 6.45 -9.50
N MET A 112 -8.83 6.30 -8.36
CA MET A 112 -9.18 7.07 -7.18
C MET A 112 -9.21 8.55 -7.59
N THR A 113 -10.35 9.20 -7.35
CA THR A 113 -10.55 10.62 -7.64
C THR A 113 -9.85 11.46 -6.58
N GLU A 114 -9.33 12.64 -6.93
CA GLU A 114 -8.55 13.54 -6.05
C GLU A 114 -9.14 13.74 -4.64
N ARG A 115 -10.47 13.75 -4.52
CA ARG A 115 -11.18 13.91 -3.23
C ARG A 115 -10.98 12.75 -2.25
N SER A 116 -10.76 11.54 -2.76
CA SER A 116 -10.37 10.37 -1.95
C SER A 116 -8.86 10.33 -1.72
N TYR A 117 -8.07 10.96 -2.60
CA TYR A 117 -6.60 10.92 -2.61
C TYR A 117 -5.96 11.73 -1.47
N TRP A 118 -6.63 12.79 -1.01
CA TRP A 118 -6.12 13.66 0.08
C TRP A 118 -6.07 12.97 1.45
N LEU A 119 -6.90 11.96 1.70
CA LEU A 119 -6.84 11.21 2.96
C LEU A 119 -5.67 10.20 3.01
N TRP A 120 -5.12 9.80 1.86
CA TRP A 120 -4.34 8.56 1.75
C TRP A 120 -2.98 8.72 1.06
N ARG A 121 -2.37 9.91 1.15
CA ARG A 121 -1.26 10.36 0.29
C ARG A 121 0.13 9.73 0.55
N THR A 122 0.19 8.56 1.18
CA THR A 122 1.44 7.83 1.42
C THR A 122 1.12 6.34 1.29
N CYS A 123 2.11 5.50 0.94
CA CYS A 123 2.08 4.09 1.38
C CYS A 123 1.94 4.14 2.91
N CYS A 124 0.70 4.15 3.41
CA CYS A 124 0.42 4.34 4.81
C CYS A 124 0.62 3.00 5.50
N VAL A 125 1.82 2.85 6.04
CA VAL A 125 2.05 2.05 7.24
C VAL A 125 1.10 2.60 8.30
N VAL A 126 0.02 1.89 8.61
CA VAL A 126 -0.80 2.20 9.78
C VAL A 126 -0.11 1.55 10.97
N THR A 127 0.94 2.20 11.50
CA THR A 127 1.41 1.87 12.85
C THR A 127 0.68 2.78 13.83
N ARG A 128 -0.40 2.30 14.45
CA ARG A 128 -0.76 2.76 15.79
C ARG A 128 0.16 2.06 16.79
N THR A 129 1.37 2.56 16.95
CA THR A 129 2.20 2.29 18.14
C THR A 129 3.07 3.52 18.39
N CYS A 130 2.71 4.21 19.48
CA CYS A 130 3.38 5.23 20.29
C CYS A 130 4.61 5.98 19.73
#